data_AF-F8A5S7-F1
#
_entry.id   AF-F8A5S7-F1
#
_cell.length_a   1.000
_cell.length_b   1.000
_cell.length_c   1.000
_cell.angle_alpha   90.00
_cell.angle_beta   90.00
_cell.angle_gamma   90.00
#
_symmetry.space_group_name_H-M   'P 1'
#
loop_
_entity.id
_entity.type
_entity.pdbx_description
1 polymer ?
#
loop_
_entity_poly.entity_id
_entity_poly.type
_entity_poly.pdbx_seq_one_letter_code
_entity_poly.pdbx_strand_id
1 'polypeptide(L)'
;MNAPTPGWYPDPQRPDLVRWFDGTVWTAHVAPAAPGGPGAALAAAPRRRSAGMTALVITLSVLGVLFVVGILAAIAIPVFLNQQKVDAFREAVDAQSCERVEDDWTRLSVEDPGPGERPVASMDLAPVDDERATVQRPGAGIKVHVLTCEGIVEDDRGDRSFVRIEVQMDRDGQGWLTPLDPTGSGTP
;
A
#
# COMPACT_ATOMS: atom_id res chain seq x y z
N MET A 1 33.98 -34.71 54.06
CA MET A 1 33.44 -35.64 53.05
C MET A 1 32.54 -36.61 53.80
N ASN A 2 31.24 -36.67 53.50
CA ASN A 2 30.33 -37.60 54.18
C ASN A 2 30.63 -39.03 53.70
N ALA A 3 31.14 -39.86 54.61
CA ALA A 3 31.24 -41.30 54.34
C ALA A 3 29.82 -41.88 54.24
N PRO A 4 29.56 -42.79 53.29
CA PRO A 4 28.28 -43.48 53.22
C PRO A 4 28.04 -44.26 54.52
N THR A 5 26.85 -44.10 55.09
CA THR A 5 26.43 -44.83 56.29
C THR A 5 26.26 -46.32 55.98
N PRO A 6 26.40 -47.22 56.97
CA PRO A 6 26.11 -48.63 56.75
C PRO A 6 24.69 -48.84 56.21
N GLY A 7 24.53 -49.61 55.14
CA GLY A 7 23.25 -49.74 54.44
C GLY A 7 23.29 -50.61 53.19
N TRP A 8 22.11 -50.86 52.59
CA TRP A 8 21.97 -51.52 51.30
C TRP A 8 22.08 -50.49 50.17
N TYR A 9 22.99 -50.73 49.22
CA TYR A 9 23.24 -49.86 48.08
C TYR A 9 23.28 -50.67 46.77
N PRO A 10 23.04 -50.06 45.59
CA PRO A 10 23.11 -50.77 44.31
C PRO A 10 24.48 -51.42 44.06
N ASP A 11 24.51 -52.68 43.62
CA ASP A 11 25.77 -53.38 43.31
C ASP A 11 26.33 -52.90 41.95
N PRO A 12 27.54 -52.31 41.88
CA PRO A 12 28.12 -51.82 40.63
C PRO A 12 28.36 -52.92 39.59
N GLN A 13 28.51 -54.17 40.02
CA GLN A 13 28.77 -55.31 39.14
C GLN A 13 27.48 -55.99 38.68
N ARG A 14 26.39 -55.85 39.43
CA ARG A 14 25.10 -56.51 39.17
C ARG A 14 23.94 -55.55 39.47
N PRO A 15 23.49 -54.75 38.48
CA PRO A 15 22.52 -53.69 38.69
C PRO A 15 21.12 -54.19 39.10
N ASP A 16 20.85 -55.49 39.00
CA ASP A 16 19.65 -56.16 39.48
C ASP A 16 19.66 -56.45 40.99
N LEU A 17 20.78 -56.17 41.68
CA LEU A 17 20.96 -56.47 43.11
C LEU A 17 21.37 -55.24 43.92
N VAL A 18 21.11 -55.34 45.23
CA VAL A 18 21.69 -54.46 46.25
C VAL A 18 22.72 -55.24 47.07
N ARG A 19 23.80 -54.56 47.47
CA ARG A 19 24.89 -55.08 48.30
C ARG A 19 24.99 -54.28 49.59
N TRP A 20 25.27 -54.96 50.71
CA TRP A 20 25.45 -54.30 52.00
C TRP A 20 26.84 -53.67 52.12
N PHE A 21 26.87 -52.37 52.43
CA PHE A 21 28.06 -51.60 52.81
C PHE A 21 28.08 -51.44 54.34
N ASP A 22 29.20 -51.73 54.98
CA ASP A 22 29.30 -51.70 56.46
C ASP A 22 29.78 -50.36 57.03
N GLY A 23 29.95 -49.34 56.19
CA GLY A 23 30.52 -48.04 56.56
C GLY A 23 32.01 -47.90 56.21
N THR A 24 32.70 -49.00 55.92
CA THR A 24 34.13 -49.02 55.55
C THR A 24 34.40 -49.81 54.27
N VAL A 25 33.77 -50.96 54.08
CA VAL A 25 33.94 -51.84 52.92
C VAL A 25 32.60 -52.45 52.47
N TRP A 26 32.59 -52.89 51.22
CA TRP A 26 31.49 -53.68 50.67
C TRP A 26 31.56 -55.12 51.17
N THR A 27 30.47 -55.63 51.71
CA THR A 27 30.40 -57.02 52.19
C THR A 27 29.94 -57.98 51.09
N ALA A 28 30.00 -59.28 51.36
CA ALA A 28 29.50 -60.32 50.45
C ALA A 28 27.96 -60.45 50.45
N HIS A 29 27.25 -59.79 51.37
CA HIS A 29 25.80 -59.87 51.47
C HIS A 29 25.15 -59.11 50.31
N VAL A 30 24.37 -59.84 49.52
CA VAL A 30 23.59 -59.32 48.39
C VAL A 30 22.13 -59.73 48.53
N ALA A 31 21.22 -58.86 48.12
CA ALA A 31 19.79 -59.13 48.05
C ALA A 31 19.22 -58.64 46.71
N PRO A 32 18.12 -59.22 46.21
CA PRO A 32 17.43 -58.70 45.03
C PRO A 32 17.04 -57.24 45.23
N ALA A 33 17.27 -56.38 44.22
CA ALA A 33 16.79 -55.02 44.27
C ALA A 33 15.25 -55.04 44.27
N ALA A 34 14.63 -54.58 45.36
CA ALA A 34 13.18 -54.50 45.42
C ALA A 34 12.68 -53.54 44.31
N PRO A 35 11.66 -53.92 43.53
CA PRO A 35 11.07 -53.03 42.54
C PRO A 35 10.49 -51.81 43.27
N GLY A 36 11.18 -50.68 43.20
CA GLY A 36 10.80 -49.43 43.88
C GLY A 36 11.80 -48.86 44.89
N GLY A 37 13.05 -49.36 44.97
CA GLY A 37 14.07 -48.77 45.84
C GLY A 37 14.44 -47.32 45.48
N PRO A 38 15.03 -46.53 46.41
CA PRO A 38 15.22 -45.07 46.30
C PRO A 38 16.18 -44.56 45.20
N GLY A 39 16.56 -45.40 44.24
CA GLY A 39 17.38 -45.07 43.08
C GLY A 39 16.59 -44.96 41.77
N ALA A 40 15.27 -45.15 41.78
CA ALA A 40 14.42 -44.88 40.63
C ALA A 40 14.29 -43.37 40.44
N ALA A 41 15.31 -42.76 39.82
CA ALA A 41 15.28 -41.39 39.39
C ALA A 41 13.99 -41.13 38.61
N LEU A 42 13.18 -40.20 39.13
CA LEU A 42 12.01 -39.65 38.48
C LEU A 42 12.43 -39.07 37.11
N ALA A 43 12.37 -39.88 36.07
CA ALA A 43 12.39 -39.41 34.71
C ALA A 43 11.19 -38.47 34.55
N ALA A 44 11.44 -37.16 34.50
CA ALA A 44 10.41 -36.17 34.26
C ALA A 44 9.73 -36.51 32.91
N ALA A 45 8.49 -36.97 32.97
CA ALA A 45 7.72 -37.28 31.77
C ALA A 45 7.65 -36.02 30.88
N PRO A 46 7.86 -36.13 29.55
CA PRO A 46 7.72 -34.99 28.66
C PRO A 46 6.27 -34.50 28.75
N ARG A 47 6.07 -33.22 29.12
CA ARG A 47 4.75 -32.59 29.10
C ARG A 47 4.22 -32.61 27.67
N ARG A 48 3.32 -33.55 27.37
CA ARG A 48 2.59 -33.59 26.10
C ARG A 48 1.74 -32.33 26.02
N ARG A 49 2.13 -31.34 25.20
CA ARG A 49 1.26 -30.21 24.86
C ARG A 49 0.00 -30.79 24.21
N SER A 50 -1.17 -30.48 24.76
CA SER A 50 -2.43 -30.96 24.21
C SER A 50 -2.63 -30.35 22.81
N ALA A 51 -3.08 -31.15 21.85
CA ALA A 51 -3.33 -30.71 20.48
C ALA A 51 -4.31 -29.51 20.43
N GLY A 52 -5.22 -29.40 21.42
CA GLY A 52 -6.10 -28.25 21.58
C GLY A 52 -5.38 -26.93 21.85
N MET A 53 -4.26 -26.94 22.59
CA MET A 53 -3.46 -25.73 22.81
C MET A 53 -2.77 -25.29 21.51
N THR A 54 -2.22 -26.24 20.73
CA THR A 54 -1.60 -25.93 19.44
C THR A 54 -2.62 -25.36 18.45
N ALA A 55 -3.81 -25.96 18.37
CA ALA A 55 -4.89 -25.46 17.53
C ALA A 55 -5.33 -24.04 17.94
N LEU A 56 -5.46 -23.76 19.24
CA LEU A 56 -5.81 -22.43 19.74
C LEU A 56 -4.75 -21.38 19.36
N VAL A 57 -3.47 -21.71 19.51
CA VAL A 57 -2.37 -20.80 19.16
C VAL A 57 -2.37 -20.49 17.67
N ILE A 58 -2.56 -21.49 16.81
CA ILE A 58 -2.65 -21.29 15.35
C ILE A 58 -3.84 -20.39 15.02
N THR A 59 -5.02 -20.69 15.55
CA THR A 59 -6.23 -19.89 15.31
C THR A 59 -6.05 -18.44 15.75
N LEU A 60 -5.52 -18.19 16.95
CA LEU A 60 -5.25 -16.83 17.44
C LEU A 60 -4.18 -16.12 16.61
N SER A 61 -3.15 -16.84 16.15
CA SER A 61 -2.12 -16.26 15.28
C SER A 61 -2.69 -15.86 13.93
N VAL A 62 -3.52 -16.71 13.31
CA VAL A 62 -4.17 -16.42 12.02
C VAL A 62 -5.12 -15.24 12.17
N LEU A 63 -5.96 -15.23 13.22
CA LEU A 63 -6.84 -14.11 13.52
C LEU A 63 -6.05 -12.82 13.76
N GLY A 64 -4.94 -12.88 14.49
CA GLY A 64 -4.05 -11.74 14.72
C GLY A 64 -3.46 -11.20 13.41
N VAL A 65 -2.97 -12.07 12.52
CA VAL A 65 -2.45 -11.67 11.21
C VAL A 65 -3.54 -11.02 10.35
N LEU A 66 -4.72 -11.64 10.25
CA LEU A 66 -5.84 -11.07 9.49
C LEU A 66 -6.27 -9.72 10.04
N PHE A 67 -6.29 -9.56 11.37
CA PHE A 67 -6.61 -8.29 12.01
C PHE A 67 -5.58 -7.21 11.67
N VAL A 68 -4.28 -7.52 11.74
CA VAL A 68 -3.20 -6.59 11.38
C VAL A 68 -3.28 -6.21 9.89
N VAL A 69 -3.48 -7.18 9.00
CA VAL A 69 -3.66 -6.92 7.56
C VAL A 69 -4.87 -6.04 7.31
N GLY A 70 -5.99 -6.27 8.00
CA GLY A 70 -7.19 -5.45 7.92
C GLY A 70 -6.94 -3.99 8.31
N ILE A 71 -6.21 -3.75 9.40
CA ILE A 71 -5.83 -2.39 9.82
C ILE A 71 -4.92 -1.72 8.78
N LEU A 72 -3.90 -2.43 8.29
CA LEU A 72 -3.00 -1.91 7.27
C LEU A 72 -3.76 -1.54 5.99
N ALA A 73 -4.67 -2.40 5.54
CA ALA A 73 -5.51 -2.14 4.38
C ALA A 73 -6.43 -0.93 4.59
N ALA A 74 -7.03 -0.78 5.78
CA ALA A 74 -7.89 0.36 6.12
C ALA A 74 -7.14 1.71 6.05
N ILE A 75 -5.83 1.72 6.27
CA ILE A 75 -4.99 2.93 6.16
C ILE A 75 -4.43 3.09 4.74
N ALA A 76 -3.91 2.01 4.15
CA ALA A 76 -3.21 2.06 2.87
C ALA A 76 -4.14 2.29 1.68
N ILE A 77 -5.33 1.68 1.66
CA ILE A 77 -6.27 1.79 0.53
C ILE A 77 -6.73 3.24 0.33
N PRO A 78 -7.22 3.98 1.36
CA PRO A 78 -7.62 5.37 1.16
C PRO A 78 -6.47 6.27 0.68
N VAL A 79 -5.26 6.06 1.21
CA VAL A 79 -4.07 6.83 0.80
C VAL A 79 -3.72 6.54 -0.66
N PHE A 80 -3.68 5.27 -1.05
CA PHE A 80 -3.39 4.85 -2.41
C PHE A 80 -4.42 5.38 -3.41
N LEU A 81 -5.71 5.24 -3.10
CA LEU A 81 -6.79 5.79 -3.95
C LEU A 81 -6.73 7.32 -4.05
N ASN A 82 -6.28 8.01 -2.99
CA ASN A 82 -6.09 9.45 -3.04
C ASN A 82 -4.87 9.83 -3.90
N GLN A 83 -3.76 9.09 -3.80
CA GLN A 83 -2.57 9.28 -4.64
C GLN A 83 -2.90 9.08 -6.13
N GLN A 84 -3.59 7.98 -6.47
CA GLN A 84 -4.02 7.71 -7.85
C GLN A 84 -4.82 8.85 -8.47
N LYS A 85 -5.70 9.51 -7.69
CA LYS A 85 -6.49 10.65 -8.18
C LYS A 85 -5.65 11.90 -8.42
N VAL A 86 -4.60 12.10 -7.64
CA VAL A 86 -3.66 13.23 -7.83
C VAL A 86 -2.80 12.98 -9.07
N ASP A 87 -2.31 11.75 -9.23
CA ASP A 87 -1.50 11.36 -10.40
C ASP A 87 -2.32 11.47 -11.69
N ALA A 88 -3.57 11.01 -11.70
CA ALA A 88 -4.46 11.13 -12.85
C ALA A 88 -4.75 12.59 -13.24
N PHE A 89 -4.95 13.47 -12.25
CA PHE A 89 -5.12 14.91 -12.51
C PHE A 89 -3.84 15.53 -13.10
N ARG A 90 -2.68 15.19 -12.55
CA ARG A 90 -1.38 15.66 -13.06
C ARG A 90 -1.14 15.23 -14.50
N GLU A 91 -1.41 13.97 -14.82
CA GLU A 91 -1.32 13.46 -16.17
C GLU A 91 -2.24 14.21 -17.14
N ALA A 92 -3.48 14.52 -16.72
CA ALA A 92 -4.43 15.30 -17.52
C ALA A 92 -3.93 16.73 -17.79
N VAL A 93 -3.33 17.39 -16.79
CA VAL A 93 -2.71 18.72 -16.89
C VAL A 93 -1.51 18.69 -17.82
N ASP A 94 -0.59 17.74 -17.64
CA ASP A 94 0.64 17.62 -18.44
C ASP A 94 0.32 17.31 -19.92
N ALA A 95 -0.80 16.63 -20.17
CA ALA A 95 -1.29 16.33 -21.50
C ALA A 95 -1.91 17.54 -22.24
N GLN A 96 -2.14 18.67 -21.56
CA GLN A 96 -2.65 19.89 -22.21
C GLN A 96 -1.53 20.61 -22.97
N SER A 97 -1.77 20.98 -24.21
CA SER A 97 -0.87 21.78 -25.04
C SER A 97 -1.69 22.63 -26.01
N CYS A 98 -1.11 23.71 -26.54
CA CYS A 98 -1.80 24.51 -27.55
C CYS A 98 -2.07 23.72 -28.84
N GLU A 99 -1.20 22.77 -29.21
CA GLU A 99 -1.44 21.82 -30.31
C GLU A 99 -2.70 20.96 -30.05
N ARG A 100 -2.88 20.48 -28.81
CA ARG A 100 -4.11 19.74 -28.46
C ARG A 100 -5.35 20.64 -28.54
N VAL A 101 -5.23 21.90 -28.11
CA VAL A 101 -6.31 22.89 -28.20
C VAL A 101 -6.67 23.14 -29.67
N GLU A 102 -5.69 23.21 -30.58
CA GLU A 102 -5.90 23.31 -32.03
C GLU A 102 -6.71 22.14 -32.59
N ASP A 103 -6.30 20.91 -32.27
CA ASP A 103 -6.96 19.69 -32.71
C ASP A 103 -8.41 19.63 -32.20
N ASP A 104 -8.61 19.86 -30.89
CA ASP A 104 -9.93 19.78 -30.27
C ASP A 104 -10.86 20.89 -30.76
N TRP A 105 -10.36 22.12 -30.93
CA TRP A 105 -11.14 23.25 -31.43
C TRP A 105 -11.55 23.06 -32.89
N THR A 106 -10.60 22.61 -33.73
CA THR A 106 -10.87 22.35 -35.15
C THR A 106 -11.94 21.26 -35.30
N ARG A 107 -11.81 20.15 -34.55
CA ARG A 107 -12.80 19.07 -34.53
C ARG A 107 -14.18 19.58 -34.10
N LEU A 108 -14.26 20.30 -32.99
CA LEU A 108 -15.53 20.83 -32.46
C LEU A 108 -16.20 21.80 -33.43
N SER A 109 -15.44 22.68 -34.10
CA SER A 109 -15.99 23.63 -35.07
C SER A 109 -16.65 22.96 -36.30
N VAL A 110 -16.27 21.71 -36.59
CA VAL A 110 -16.84 20.91 -37.68
C VAL A 110 -18.03 20.08 -37.19
N GLU A 111 -17.93 19.50 -35.98
CA GLU A 111 -18.97 18.62 -35.42
C GLU A 111 -20.22 19.39 -34.97
N ASP A 112 -20.05 20.54 -34.34
CA ASP A 112 -21.15 21.37 -33.79
C ASP A 112 -20.87 22.87 -34.03
N PRO A 113 -20.96 23.35 -35.29
CA PRO A 113 -20.76 24.77 -35.58
C PRO A 113 -21.86 25.59 -34.91
N GLY A 114 -21.46 26.55 -34.08
CA GLY A 114 -22.40 27.48 -33.45
C GLY A 114 -23.24 28.26 -34.47
N PRO A 115 -24.40 28.83 -34.08
CA PRO A 115 -25.27 29.54 -35.00
C PRO A 115 -24.57 30.74 -35.66
N GLY A 116 -24.27 30.63 -36.95
CA GLY A 116 -23.57 31.67 -37.70
C GLY A 116 -22.04 31.66 -37.53
N GLU A 117 -21.51 30.71 -36.77
CA GLU A 117 -20.07 30.42 -36.74
C GLU A 117 -19.69 29.60 -37.98
N ARG A 118 -18.45 29.79 -38.42
CA ARG A 118 -17.88 29.02 -39.54
C ARG A 118 -16.89 27.99 -39.03
N PRO A 119 -16.73 26.86 -39.73
CA PRO A 119 -15.70 25.89 -39.42
C PRO A 119 -14.32 26.53 -39.48
N VAL A 120 -13.47 26.20 -38.51
CA VAL A 120 -12.07 26.58 -38.51
C VAL A 120 -11.32 25.64 -39.46
N ALA A 121 -10.62 26.20 -40.44
CA ALA A 121 -9.84 25.43 -41.41
C ALA A 121 -8.42 25.15 -40.89
N SER A 122 -7.81 26.13 -40.23
CA SER A 122 -6.53 25.96 -39.54
C SER A 122 -6.39 26.95 -38.40
N MET A 123 -5.52 26.63 -37.44
CA MET A 123 -5.16 27.52 -36.35
C MET A 123 -3.67 27.36 -36.04
N ASP A 124 -3.03 28.44 -35.62
CA ASP A 124 -1.63 28.46 -35.16
C ASP A 124 -1.60 29.20 -33.81
N LEU A 125 -1.52 28.42 -32.72
CA LEU A 125 -1.55 28.87 -31.33
C LEU A 125 -0.18 28.72 -30.67
N ALA A 126 0.19 29.74 -29.90
CA ALA A 126 1.33 29.72 -29.01
C ALA A 126 0.88 29.86 -27.54
N PRO A 127 1.60 29.24 -26.58
CA PRO A 127 1.33 29.42 -25.17
C PRO A 127 1.73 30.83 -24.73
N VAL A 128 0.85 31.49 -23.97
CA VAL A 128 1.04 32.86 -23.44
C VAL A 128 1.22 32.84 -21.93
N ASP A 129 0.43 32.00 -21.28
CA ASP A 129 0.47 31.79 -19.84
C ASP A 129 0.37 30.29 -19.59
N ASP A 130 1.29 29.74 -18.82
CA ASP A 130 1.43 28.29 -18.61
C ASP A 130 1.61 28.00 -17.12
N GLU A 131 0.48 27.72 -16.46
CA GLU A 131 0.44 27.43 -15.03
C GLU A 131 0.55 25.92 -14.74
N ARG A 132 0.77 25.07 -15.76
CA ARG A 132 0.79 23.59 -15.60
C ARG A 132 1.76 23.10 -14.53
N ALA A 133 2.92 23.75 -14.43
CA ALA A 133 3.94 23.38 -13.45
C ALA A 133 3.53 23.66 -11.99
N THR A 134 2.61 24.59 -11.78
CA THR A 134 2.21 25.08 -10.45
C THR A 134 0.79 24.73 -10.06
N VAL A 135 -0.05 24.33 -11.01
CA VAL A 135 -1.46 24.03 -10.76
C VAL A 135 -1.62 22.86 -9.80
N GLN A 136 -2.55 23.00 -8.86
CA GLN A 136 -2.89 21.97 -7.89
C GLN A 136 -4.31 21.49 -8.12
N ARG A 137 -4.58 20.24 -7.74
CA ARG A 137 -5.91 19.65 -7.88
C ARG A 137 -6.94 20.45 -7.09
N PRO A 138 -7.98 21.01 -7.73
CA PRO A 138 -8.94 21.87 -7.05
C PRO A 138 -9.93 21.11 -6.15
N GLY A 139 -10.67 21.87 -5.36
CA GLY A 139 -11.83 21.39 -4.62
C GLY A 139 -13.00 21.00 -5.54
N ALA A 140 -14.04 20.38 -4.96
CA ALA A 140 -15.25 20.02 -5.71
C ALA A 140 -15.95 21.26 -6.28
N GLY A 141 -16.31 21.20 -7.56
CA GLY A 141 -17.03 22.27 -8.26
C GLY A 141 -16.17 23.48 -8.61
N ILE A 142 -14.86 23.43 -8.38
CA ILE A 142 -13.92 24.50 -8.72
C ILE A 142 -13.16 24.11 -9.98
N LYS A 143 -13.06 25.05 -10.92
CA LYS A 143 -12.19 24.97 -12.08
C LYS A 143 -10.94 25.81 -11.81
N VAL A 144 -9.80 25.35 -12.30
CA VAL A 144 -8.51 26.05 -12.22
C VAL A 144 -8.01 26.35 -13.61
N HIS A 145 -7.36 27.50 -13.74
CA HIS A 145 -6.59 27.85 -14.91
C HIS A 145 -5.43 26.87 -15.09
N VAL A 146 -5.15 26.47 -16.34
CA VAL A 146 -4.05 25.55 -16.66
C VAL A 146 -3.09 26.17 -17.67
N LEU A 147 -3.64 26.71 -18.76
CA LEU A 147 -2.87 27.22 -19.89
C LEU A 147 -3.72 28.26 -20.64
N THR A 148 -3.10 29.35 -21.06
CA THR A 148 -3.65 30.28 -22.06
C THR A 148 -2.89 30.12 -23.36
N CYS A 149 -3.62 29.92 -24.45
CA CYS A 149 -3.08 29.90 -25.80
C CYS A 149 -3.60 31.11 -26.58
N GLU A 150 -2.77 31.71 -27.42
CA GLU A 150 -3.19 32.77 -28.34
C GLU A 150 -2.60 32.57 -29.72
N GLY A 151 -3.30 33.07 -30.73
CA GLY A 151 -2.85 32.87 -32.09
C GLY A 151 -3.86 33.31 -33.13
N ILE A 152 -3.69 32.80 -34.35
CA ILE A 152 -4.52 33.16 -35.49
C ILE A 152 -5.31 31.93 -35.94
N VAL A 153 -6.63 32.08 -36.03
CA VAL A 153 -7.52 31.13 -36.70
C VAL A 153 -7.76 31.58 -38.14
N GLU A 154 -7.86 30.63 -39.05
CA GLU A 154 -8.29 30.82 -40.43
C GLU A 154 -9.55 29.99 -40.67
N ASP A 155 -10.61 30.62 -41.19
CA ASP A 155 -11.87 29.92 -41.52
C ASP A 155 -11.79 29.23 -42.90
N ASP A 156 -12.89 28.57 -43.29
CA ASP A 156 -13.03 27.89 -44.59
C ASP A 156 -12.92 28.80 -45.83
N ARG A 157 -12.88 30.12 -45.66
CA ARG A 157 -12.70 31.12 -46.74
C ARG A 157 -11.32 31.77 -46.75
N GLY A 158 -10.46 31.46 -45.78
CA GLY A 158 -9.19 32.14 -45.60
C GLY A 158 -9.29 33.45 -44.80
N ASP A 159 -10.44 33.74 -44.17
CA ASP A 159 -10.57 34.89 -43.29
C ASP A 159 -9.82 34.60 -41.99
N ARG A 160 -8.85 35.47 -41.64
CA ARG A 160 -7.97 35.29 -40.48
C ARG A 160 -8.40 36.17 -39.30
N SER A 161 -8.55 35.57 -38.13
CA SER A 161 -8.92 36.28 -36.89
C SER A 161 -7.96 35.91 -35.75
N PHE A 162 -7.66 36.87 -34.87
CA PHE A 162 -6.89 36.60 -33.67
C PHE A 162 -7.80 36.06 -32.57
N VAL A 163 -7.36 35.02 -31.88
CA VAL A 163 -8.08 34.40 -30.76
C VAL A 163 -7.17 34.19 -29.58
N ARG A 164 -7.76 34.23 -28.39
CA ARG A 164 -7.14 33.80 -27.14
C ARG A 164 -8.07 32.81 -26.47
N ILE A 165 -7.53 31.67 -26.05
CA ILE A 165 -8.30 30.57 -25.49
C ILE A 165 -7.70 30.22 -24.14
N GLU A 166 -8.54 30.23 -23.13
CA GLU A 166 -8.22 29.76 -21.80
C GLU A 166 -8.58 28.28 -21.65
N VAL A 167 -7.63 27.48 -21.19
CA VAL A 167 -7.84 26.09 -20.78
C VAL A 167 -8.02 26.05 -19.28
N GLN A 168 -9.21 25.66 -18.84
CA GLN A 168 -9.53 25.41 -17.44
C GLN A 168 -9.76 23.91 -17.21
N MET A 169 -9.48 23.44 -16.01
CA MET A 169 -9.66 22.03 -15.65
C MET A 169 -10.30 21.89 -14.26
N ASP A 170 -11.09 20.84 -14.07
CA ASP A 170 -11.68 20.52 -12.76
C ASP A 170 -10.85 19.47 -12.02
N ARG A 171 -11.38 19.02 -10.88
CA ARG A 171 -10.73 18.02 -10.05
C ARG A 171 -10.65 16.62 -10.67
N ASP A 172 -11.45 16.34 -11.70
CA ASP A 172 -11.53 15.03 -12.36
C ASP A 172 -10.70 14.99 -13.66
N GLY A 173 -10.03 16.11 -13.99
CA GLY A 173 -9.17 16.23 -15.16
C GLY A 173 -9.94 16.60 -16.43
N GLN A 174 -11.22 16.95 -16.31
CA GLN A 174 -12.01 17.37 -17.47
C GLN A 174 -11.61 18.81 -17.84
N GLY A 175 -11.26 19.03 -19.11
CA GLY A 175 -10.89 20.34 -19.64
C GLY A 175 -12.09 21.10 -20.22
N TRP A 176 -12.04 22.43 -20.13
CA TRP A 176 -12.92 23.35 -20.84
C TRP A 176 -12.10 24.42 -21.54
N LEU A 177 -12.49 24.70 -22.77
CA LEU A 177 -11.94 25.79 -23.57
C LEU A 177 -12.87 26.99 -23.45
N THR A 178 -12.34 28.13 -23.03
CA THR A 178 -13.10 29.38 -22.92
C THR A 178 -12.46 30.44 -23.81
N PRO A 179 -13.15 30.89 -24.88
CA PRO A 179 -12.69 32.03 -25.65
C PRO A 179 -12.61 33.28 -24.79
N LEU A 180 -11.46 33.95 -24.81
CA LEU A 180 -11.27 35.24 -24.17
C LEU A 180 -11.45 36.35 -25.21
N ASP A 181 -12.10 37.43 -24.80
CA ASP A 181 -12.21 38.63 -25.63
C ASP A 181 -10.78 39.17 -25.89
N PRO A 182 -10.36 39.34 -27.16
CA PRO A 182 -9.03 39.84 -27.49
C PRO A 182 -8.76 41.25 -26.94
N THR A 183 -9.79 42.01 -26.58
CA THR A 183 -9.67 43.35 -25.97
C THR A 183 -9.44 43.33 -24.46
N GLY A 184 -9.46 42.16 -23.82
CA GLY A 184 -9.07 42.01 -22.42
C GLY A 184 -10.07 42.54 -21.40
N SER A 185 -11.35 42.74 -21.76
CA SER A 185 -12.40 43.03 -20.78
C SER A 185 -12.85 41.76 -20.04
N GLY A 186 -11.90 41.05 -19.43
CA GLY A 186 -12.20 39.97 -18.49
C GLY A 186 -12.74 40.60 -17.21
N THR A 187 -14.05 40.49 -16.99
CA THR A 187 -14.63 40.78 -15.66
C THR A 187 -14.54 39.48 -14.85
N PRO A 188 -13.97 39.49 -13.64
CA PRO A 188 -13.83 38.31 -12.79
C PRO A 188 -15.16 37.72 -12.33
#